data_AF-A0A9P1R8W7-F1
#
_entry.id   AF-A0A9P1R8W7-F1
#
_cell.length_a   1.000
_cell.length_b   1.000
_cell.length_c   1.000
_cell.angle_alpha   90.00
_cell.angle_beta   90.00
_cell.angle_gamma   90.00
#
_symmetry.space_group_name_H-M   'P 1'
#
loop_
_entity.id
_entity.type
_entity.pdbx_description
1 polymer ?
#
loop_
_entity_poly.entity_id
_entity_poly.type
_entity_poly.pdbx_seq_one_letter_code
_entity_poly.pdbx_strand_id
1 'polypeptide(L)'
;MNRLYGLAGLAVIAGLLYALGWINGASDEQAKARQLENKQLREAFEQGQALGVVRDRVVTKYVDRVQVVEKVGRTIIKEVPVYVSAEADRACTVPAGFVRLHDAGAASLPAPAPAGAADARPAGIALSTVAETVVGNYTSCNANAEQLKSLLELLRDYKARTGQAGAP
;
A
#
# COMPACT_ATOMS: atom_id res chain seq x y z
N MET A 1 46.85 -47.89 -51.63
CA MET A 1 46.44 -47.77 -50.21
C MET A 1 46.82 -46.43 -49.57
N ASN A 2 48.09 -45.97 -49.61
CA ASN A 2 48.50 -44.70 -48.93
C ASN A 2 47.71 -43.43 -49.32
N ARG A 3 47.26 -43.29 -50.57
CA ARG A 3 46.47 -42.12 -51.01
C ARG A 3 45.04 -42.09 -50.44
N LEU A 4 44.43 -43.26 -50.21
CA LEU A 4 43.11 -43.37 -49.58
C LEU A 4 43.16 -43.01 -48.09
N TYR A 5 44.21 -43.45 -47.38
CA TYR A 5 44.42 -43.07 -45.98
C TYR A 5 44.71 -41.57 -45.80
N GLY A 6 45.43 -40.94 -46.74
CA GLY A 6 45.67 -39.50 -46.73
C GLY A 6 44.38 -38.67 -46.92
N LEU A 7 43.49 -39.10 -47.83
CA LEU A 7 42.19 -38.44 -48.02
C LEU A 7 41.24 -38.66 -46.83
N ALA A 8 41.25 -39.86 -46.24
CA ALA A 8 40.49 -40.14 -45.02
C ALA A 8 40.97 -39.28 -43.83
N GLY A 9 42.29 -39.12 -43.67
CA GLY A 9 42.87 -38.26 -42.63
C GLY A 9 42.47 -36.78 -42.80
N LEU A 10 42.48 -36.26 -44.03
CA LEU A 10 42.06 -34.89 -44.33
C LEU A 10 40.56 -34.66 -44.03
N ALA A 11 39.70 -35.62 -44.36
CA ALA A 11 38.28 -35.53 -44.07
C ALA A 11 38.00 -35.48 -42.56
N VAL A 12 38.73 -36.29 -41.77
CA VAL A 12 38.65 -36.27 -40.30
C VAL A 12 39.09 -34.92 -39.74
N ILE A 13 40.21 -34.37 -40.23
CA ILE A 13 40.72 -33.07 -39.79
C ILE A 13 39.70 -31.95 -40.13
N ALA A 14 39.14 -31.96 -41.33
CA ALA A 14 38.13 -30.98 -41.73
C ALA A 14 36.87 -31.06 -40.84
N GLY A 15 36.41 -32.28 -40.53
CA GLY A 15 35.28 -32.50 -39.61
C GLY A 15 35.55 -32.01 -38.19
N LEU A 16 36.77 -32.23 -37.68
CA LEU A 16 37.19 -31.73 -36.35
C LEU A 16 37.25 -30.20 -36.30
N LEU A 17 37.78 -29.55 -37.33
CA LEU A 17 37.83 -28.09 -37.41
C LEU A 17 36.42 -27.48 -37.49
N TYR A 18 35.52 -28.09 -38.26
CA TYR A 18 34.12 -27.67 -38.33
C TYR A 18 33.41 -27.83 -36.98
N ALA A 19 33.58 -28.98 -36.31
CA ALA A 19 33.00 -29.23 -34.99
C ALA A 19 33.52 -28.24 -33.94
N LEU A 20 34.83 -27.96 -33.92
CA LEU A 20 35.44 -26.96 -33.04
C LEU A 20 34.88 -25.55 -33.31
N GLY A 21 34.73 -25.16 -34.58
CA GLY A 21 34.14 -23.88 -34.97
C GLY A 21 32.68 -23.76 -34.50
N TRP A 22 31.87 -24.81 -34.68
CA TRP A 22 30.49 -24.84 -34.22
C TRP A 22 30.37 -24.76 -32.69
N ILE A 23 31.15 -25.57 -31.96
CA ILE A 23 31.13 -25.58 -30.49
C ILE A 23 31.54 -24.22 -29.93
N ASN A 24 32.62 -23.63 -30.47
CA ASN A 24 33.08 -22.31 -30.03
C ASN A 24 32.05 -21.21 -30.35
N GLY A 25 31.48 -21.20 -31.55
CA GLY A 25 30.43 -20.24 -31.92
C GLY A 25 29.18 -20.36 -31.06
N ALA A 26 28.66 -21.58 -30.88
CA ALA A 26 27.50 -21.83 -30.02
C ALA A 26 27.77 -21.47 -28.55
N SER A 27 29.00 -21.72 -28.06
CA SER A 27 29.38 -21.37 -26.69
C SER A 27 29.47 -19.86 -26.46
N ASP A 28 29.92 -19.09 -27.45
CA ASP A 28 30.02 -17.63 -27.39
C ASP A 28 28.64 -16.97 -27.42
N GLU A 29 27.73 -17.46 -28.27
CA GLU A 29 26.33 -16.99 -28.28
C GLU A 29 25.62 -17.30 -26.95
N GLN A 30 25.79 -18.51 -26.42
CA GLN A 30 25.25 -18.86 -25.10
C GLN A 30 25.88 -18.03 -23.97
N ALA A 31 27.18 -17.72 -24.05
CA ALA A 31 27.83 -16.87 -23.06
C ALA A 31 27.28 -15.44 -23.10
N LYS A 32 27.10 -14.86 -24.30
CA LYS A 32 26.45 -13.56 -24.49
C LYS A 32 25.01 -13.55 -23.98
N ALA A 33 24.22 -14.57 -24.32
CA ALA A 33 22.85 -14.73 -23.84
C ALA A 33 22.78 -14.80 -22.30
N ARG A 34 23.63 -15.62 -21.68
CA ARG A 34 23.74 -15.70 -20.20
C ARG A 34 24.18 -14.39 -19.58
N GLN A 35 25.06 -13.62 -20.22
CA GLN A 35 25.45 -12.30 -19.71
C GLN A 35 24.30 -11.29 -19.77
N LEU A 36 23.52 -11.28 -20.86
CA LEU A 36 22.33 -10.44 -21.00
C LEU A 36 21.28 -10.81 -19.94
N GLU A 37 20.99 -12.10 -19.79
CA GLU A 37 20.05 -12.61 -18.77
C GLU A 37 20.51 -12.25 -17.35
N ASN A 38 21.79 -12.45 -17.03
CA ASN A 38 22.35 -12.08 -15.72
C ASN A 38 22.31 -10.57 -15.47
N LYS A 39 22.50 -9.73 -16.50
CA LYS A 39 22.36 -8.27 -16.38
C LYS A 39 20.91 -7.88 -16.12
N GLN A 40 19.97 -8.41 -16.91
CA GLN A 40 18.54 -8.18 -16.71
C GLN A 40 18.07 -8.63 -15.33
N LEU A 41 18.53 -9.80 -14.86
CA LEU A 41 18.20 -10.31 -13.54
C LEU A 41 18.75 -9.41 -12.43
N ARG A 42 20.00 -8.91 -12.58
CA ARG A 42 20.59 -7.97 -11.62
C ARG A 42 19.84 -6.65 -11.59
N GLU A 43 19.54 -6.06 -12.74
CA GLU A 43 18.77 -4.82 -12.84
C GLU A 43 17.38 -4.98 -12.21
N ALA A 44 16.68 -6.08 -12.51
CA ALA A 44 15.38 -6.38 -11.91
C ALA A 44 15.47 -6.55 -10.39
N PHE A 45 16.53 -7.19 -9.89
CA PHE A 45 16.76 -7.37 -8.46
C PHE A 45 17.08 -6.05 -7.75
N GLU A 46 17.95 -5.22 -8.32
CA GLU A 46 18.29 -3.89 -7.80
C GLU A 46 17.06 -2.97 -7.77
N GLN A 47 16.26 -2.98 -8.85
CA GLN A 47 14.98 -2.26 -8.90
C GLN A 47 14.01 -2.77 -7.81
N GLY A 48 13.89 -4.09 -7.66
CA GLY A 48 13.06 -4.71 -6.63
C GLY A 48 13.48 -4.30 -5.22
N GLN A 49 14.78 -4.27 -4.93
CA GLN A 49 15.30 -3.80 -3.64
C GLN A 49 15.01 -2.31 -3.42
N ALA A 50 15.24 -1.47 -4.42
CA ALA A 50 14.98 -0.03 -4.33
C ALA A 50 13.51 0.27 -4.05
N LEU A 51 12.59 -0.48 -4.66
CA LEU A 51 11.15 -0.39 -4.38
C LEU A 51 10.80 -0.91 -2.98
N GLY A 52 11.43 -2.00 -2.53
CA GLY A 52 11.23 -2.56 -1.19
C GLY A 52 11.61 -1.59 -0.06
N VAL A 53 12.77 -0.93 -0.17
CA VAL A 53 13.22 0.06 0.83
C VAL A 53 12.27 1.25 0.94
N VAL A 54 11.75 1.74 -0.20
CA VAL A 54 10.77 2.84 -0.22
C VAL A 54 9.49 2.43 0.47
N ARG A 55 8.96 1.25 0.12
CA ARG A 55 7.76 0.69 0.77
C ARG A 55 7.94 0.65 2.27
N ASP A 56 9.03 0.06 2.77
CA ASP A 56 9.24 -0.14 4.20
C ASP A 56 9.36 1.20 4.95
N ARG A 57 10.02 2.19 4.34
CA ARG A 57 10.11 3.55 4.88
C ARG A 57 8.74 4.23 4.95
N VAL A 58 7.95 4.17 3.87
CA VAL A 58 6.61 4.78 3.84
C VAL A 58 5.70 4.09 4.85
N VAL A 59 5.77 2.76 4.94
CA VAL A 59 5.01 1.96 5.92
C VAL A 59 5.30 2.40 7.35
N THR A 60 6.58 2.47 7.72
CA THR A 60 6.99 2.89 9.07
C THR A 60 6.46 4.30 9.37
N LYS A 61 6.72 5.26 8.47
CA LYS A 61 6.33 6.66 8.68
C LYS A 61 4.82 6.84 8.83
N TYR A 62 3.99 6.17 8.04
CA TYR A 62 2.55 6.34 8.16
C TYR A 62 1.98 5.68 9.40
N VAL A 63 2.49 4.51 9.78
CA VAL A 63 2.06 3.83 11.01
C VAL A 63 2.31 4.75 12.21
N ASP A 64 3.47 5.41 12.26
CA ASP A 64 3.78 6.40 13.30
C ASP A 64 2.78 7.57 13.29
N ARG A 65 2.46 8.14 12.11
CA ARG A 65 1.50 9.24 11.99
C ARG A 65 0.10 8.84 12.45
N VAL A 66 -0.37 7.64 12.08
CA VAL A 66 -1.66 7.10 12.52
C VAL A 66 -1.66 6.92 14.04
N GLN A 67 -0.60 6.34 14.62
CA GLN A 67 -0.51 6.18 16.08
C GLN A 67 -0.54 7.51 16.83
N VAL A 68 0.06 8.57 16.29
CA VAL A 68 -0.03 9.91 16.87
C VAL A 68 -1.47 10.42 16.85
N VAL A 69 -2.17 10.32 15.72
CA VAL A 69 -3.58 10.72 15.60
C VAL A 69 -4.45 9.96 16.62
N GLU A 70 -4.30 8.64 16.69
CA GLU A 70 -5.03 7.79 17.64
C GLU A 70 -4.74 8.13 19.10
N LYS A 71 -3.48 8.46 19.41
CA LYS A 71 -3.08 8.90 20.76
C LYS A 71 -3.71 10.25 21.11
N VAL A 72 -3.73 11.21 20.18
CA VAL A 72 -4.39 12.50 20.37
C VAL A 72 -5.89 12.31 20.59
N GLY A 73 -6.56 11.52 19.75
CA GLY A 73 -7.97 11.20 19.89
C GLY A 73 -8.33 10.61 21.26
N ARG A 74 -7.59 9.58 21.69
CA ARG A 74 -7.77 8.99 23.03
C ARG A 74 -7.52 9.98 24.17
N THR A 75 -6.60 10.92 23.97
CA THR A 75 -6.31 11.96 24.97
C THR A 75 -7.49 12.92 25.08
N ILE A 76 -8.04 13.38 23.94
CA ILE A 76 -9.21 14.26 23.92
C ILE A 76 -10.44 13.56 24.53
N ILE A 77 -10.66 12.28 24.22
CA ILE A 77 -11.76 11.49 24.82
C ILE A 77 -11.69 11.50 26.35
N LYS A 78 -10.49 11.37 26.93
CA LYS A 78 -10.31 11.42 28.40
C LYS A 78 -10.67 12.78 29.00
N GLU A 79 -10.56 13.85 28.23
CA GLU A 79 -10.92 15.20 28.66
C GLU A 79 -12.43 15.46 28.55
N VAL A 80 -13.21 14.60 27.86
CA VAL A 80 -14.65 14.81 27.68
C VAL A 80 -15.39 15.06 29.00
N PRO A 81 -15.19 14.31 30.10
CA PRO A 81 -15.87 14.57 31.38
C PRO A 81 -15.49 15.90 32.04
N VAL A 82 -14.34 16.47 31.68
CA VAL A 82 -13.88 17.78 32.17
C VAL A 82 -14.62 18.91 31.45
N TYR A 83 -14.81 18.77 30.13
CA TYR A 83 -15.46 19.79 29.30
C TYR A 83 -16.98 19.61 29.18
N VAL A 84 -17.48 18.39 29.35
CA VAL A 84 -18.89 18.03 29.45
C VAL A 84 -19.13 17.57 30.88
N SER A 85 -19.37 18.53 31.76
CA SER A 85 -19.61 18.25 33.18
C SER A 85 -20.86 17.39 33.36
N ALA A 86 -20.91 16.62 34.46
CA ALA A 86 -22.08 15.80 34.76
C ALA A 86 -23.39 16.60 34.89
N GLU A 87 -23.31 17.89 35.23
CA GLU A 87 -24.48 18.79 35.25
C GLU A 87 -24.94 19.13 33.82
N ALA A 88 -24.03 19.52 32.94
CA ALA A 88 -24.34 19.80 31.54
C ALA A 88 -24.89 18.55 30.83
N ASP A 89 -24.30 17.39 31.12
CA ASP A 89 -24.70 16.10 30.58
C ASP A 89 -26.13 15.70 30.97
N ARG A 90 -26.55 16.02 32.21
CA ARG A 90 -27.94 15.82 32.66
C ARG A 90 -28.91 16.88 32.14
N ALA A 91 -28.43 18.11 31.96
CA ALA A 91 -29.26 19.22 31.50
C ALA A 91 -29.61 19.12 30.01
N CYS A 92 -28.78 18.44 29.21
CA CYS A 92 -28.97 18.29 27.77
C CYS A 92 -29.45 16.88 27.42
N THR A 93 -30.74 16.76 27.07
CA THR A 93 -31.29 15.50 26.57
C THR A 93 -30.98 15.30 25.09
N VAL A 94 -30.37 14.17 24.72
CA VAL A 94 -30.21 13.76 23.32
C VAL A 94 -31.52 13.14 22.79
N PRO A 95 -32.18 13.72 21.77
CA PRO A 95 -33.43 13.19 21.24
C PRO A 95 -33.24 11.92 20.39
N ALA A 96 -34.23 11.02 20.38
CA ALA A 96 -34.23 9.81 19.55
C ALA A 96 -34.13 10.13 18.04
N GLY A 97 -34.73 11.24 17.61
CA GLY A 97 -34.64 11.70 16.21
C GLY A 97 -33.22 12.11 15.80
N PHE A 98 -32.43 12.67 16.72
CA PHE A 98 -31.02 12.98 16.48
C PHE A 98 -30.24 11.70 16.21
N VAL A 99 -30.38 10.70 17.09
CA VAL A 99 -29.68 9.41 16.94
C VAL A 99 -30.08 8.73 15.63
N ARG A 100 -31.38 8.68 15.31
CA ARG A 100 -31.86 8.06 14.05
C ARG A 100 -31.25 8.71 12.82
N LEU A 101 -31.21 10.04 12.77
CA LEU A 101 -30.65 10.78 11.64
C LEU A 101 -29.12 10.64 11.58
N HIS A 102 -28.45 10.72 12.74
CA HIS A 102 -27.01 10.55 12.87
C HIS A 102 -26.58 9.17 12.36
N ASP A 103 -27.24 8.10 12.80
CA ASP A 103 -26.88 6.72 12.44
C ASP A 103 -27.15 6.44 10.97
N ALA A 104 -28.22 6.99 10.39
CA ALA A 104 -28.45 6.94 8.96
C ALA A 104 -27.32 7.63 8.17
N GLY A 105 -26.85 8.79 8.64
CA GLY A 105 -25.70 9.48 8.09
C GLY A 105 -24.41 8.66 8.19
N ALA A 106 -24.14 8.06 9.35
CA ALA A 106 -22.97 7.20 9.58
C ALA A 106 -22.98 5.94 8.70
N ALA A 107 -24.16 5.34 8.49
CA ALA A 107 -24.35 4.17 7.65
C ALA A 107 -24.45 4.50 6.15
N SER A 108 -24.36 5.78 5.75
CA SER A 108 -24.55 6.23 4.36
C SER A 108 -25.89 5.78 3.76
N LEU A 109 -26.94 5.82 4.59
CA LEU A 109 -28.31 5.48 4.21
C LEU A 109 -29.10 6.74 3.82
N PRO A 110 -30.18 6.60 3.03
CA PRO A 110 -31.11 7.70 2.80
C PRO A 110 -31.64 8.30 4.10
N ALA A 111 -32.14 9.53 4.02
CA ALA A 111 -32.83 10.15 5.14
C ALA A 111 -33.93 9.20 5.67
N PRO A 112 -34.03 9.01 6.98
CA PRO A 112 -35.08 8.19 7.58
C PRO A 112 -36.48 8.69 7.19
N ALA A 113 -37.50 7.88 7.49
CA ALA A 113 -38.90 8.32 7.38
C ALA A 113 -39.12 9.68 8.07
N PRO A 114 -40.11 10.48 7.61
CA PRO A 114 -40.37 11.81 8.13
C PRO A 114 -40.44 11.84 9.66
N ALA A 115 -39.97 12.95 10.25
CA ALA A 115 -39.94 13.11 11.69
C ALA A 115 -41.34 12.97 12.31
N GLY A 116 -41.42 12.37 13.48
CA GLY A 116 -42.66 12.15 14.22
C GLY A 116 -42.51 12.42 15.71
N ALA A 117 -43.62 12.37 16.45
CA ALA A 117 -43.62 12.67 17.90
C ALA A 117 -42.68 11.79 18.73
N ALA A 118 -42.37 10.58 18.25
CA ALA A 118 -41.40 9.70 18.90
C ALA A 118 -39.97 10.26 18.88
N ASP A 119 -39.63 11.14 17.94
CA ASP A 119 -38.30 11.72 17.77
C ASP A 119 -37.91 12.72 18.85
N ALA A 120 -38.91 13.32 19.49
CA ALA A 120 -38.72 14.25 20.60
C ALA A 120 -38.43 13.52 21.92
N ARG A 121 -38.59 12.18 21.99
CA ARG A 121 -38.33 11.43 23.22
C ARG A 121 -36.83 11.34 23.50
N PRO A 122 -36.43 11.26 24.79
CA PRO A 122 -35.05 10.99 25.15
C PRO A 122 -34.56 9.66 24.54
N ALA A 123 -33.38 9.67 23.92
CA ALA A 123 -32.75 8.45 23.40
C ALA A 123 -32.13 7.57 24.50
N GLY A 124 -31.97 8.11 25.72
CA GLY A 124 -31.20 7.46 26.79
C GLY A 124 -29.69 7.50 26.58
N ILE A 125 -29.21 8.32 25.64
CA ILE A 125 -27.78 8.54 25.37
C ILE A 125 -27.36 9.85 26.06
N ALA A 126 -26.26 9.79 26.81
CA ALA A 126 -25.67 10.97 27.43
C ALA A 126 -25.02 11.88 26.37
N LEU A 127 -25.03 13.20 26.60
CA LEU A 127 -24.34 14.17 25.75
C LEU A 127 -22.83 13.88 25.71
N SER A 128 -22.25 13.47 26.83
CA SER A 128 -20.84 13.04 26.91
C SER A 128 -20.54 11.88 25.95
N THR A 129 -21.42 10.88 25.87
CA THR A 129 -21.29 9.77 24.91
C THR A 129 -21.33 10.24 23.46
N VAL A 130 -22.17 11.24 23.15
CA VAL A 130 -22.17 11.86 21.81
C VAL A 130 -20.83 12.54 21.53
N ALA A 131 -20.30 13.31 22.50
CA ALA A 131 -19.01 13.98 22.35
C ALA A 131 -17.86 12.98 22.14
N GLU A 132 -17.79 11.90 22.93
CA GLU A 132 -16.80 10.83 22.77
C GLU A 132 -16.89 10.18 21.39
N THR A 133 -18.12 9.89 20.94
CA THR A 133 -18.37 9.27 19.62
C THR A 133 -17.91 10.19 18.48
N VAL A 134 -18.23 11.48 18.55
CA VAL A 134 -17.82 12.47 17.54
C VAL A 134 -16.29 12.61 17.50
N VAL A 135 -15.63 12.66 18.65
CA VAL A 135 -14.16 12.69 18.72
C VAL A 135 -13.56 11.41 18.13
N GLY A 136 -14.14 10.23 18.44
CA GLY A 136 -13.74 8.95 17.85
C GLY A 136 -13.87 8.92 16.32
N ASN A 137 -14.97 9.46 15.79
CA ASN A 137 -15.21 9.58 14.36
C ASN A 137 -14.16 10.48 13.69
N TYR A 138 -13.87 11.66 14.25
CA TYR A 138 -12.84 12.54 13.71
C TYR A 138 -11.43 11.95 13.80
N THR A 139 -11.14 11.20 14.87
CA THR A 139 -9.88 10.48 15.01
C THR A 139 -9.70 9.48 13.88
N SER A 140 -10.72 8.67 13.62
CA SER A 140 -10.74 7.68 12.54
C SER A 140 -10.60 8.33 11.16
N CYS A 141 -11.33 9.44 10.91
CA CYS A 141 -11.22 10.20 9.67
C CYS A 141 -9.81 10.74 9.44
N ASN A 142 -9.18 11.30 10.47
CA ASN A 142 -7.81 11.82 10.39
C ASN A 142 -6.80 10.69 10.16
N ALA A 143 -6.97 9.54 10.81
CA ALA A 143 -6.13 8.36 10.60
C ALA A 143 -6.23 7.86 9.14
N ASN A 144 -7.45 7.75 8.60
CA ASN A 144 -7.69 7.37 7.21
C ASN A 144 -7.06 8.38 6.23
N ALA A 145 -7.12 9.68 6.54
CA ALA A 145 -6.48 10.71 5.73
C ALA A 145 -4.94 10.55 5.69
N GLU A 146 -4.31 10.20 6.82
CA GLU A 146 -2.87 9.92 6.87
C GLU A 146 -2.50 8.66 6.09
N GLN A 147 -3.32 7.60 6.15
CA GLN A 147 -3.15 6.41 5.32
C GLN A 147 -3.22 6.74 3.82
N LEU A 148 -4.23 7.52 3.40
CA LEU A 148 -4.40 7.92 2.00
C LEU A 148 -3.23 8.78 1.50
N LYS A 149 -2.79 9.77 2.29
CA LYS A 149 -1.61 10.58 1.94
C LYS A 149 -0.38 9.70 1.72
N SER A 150 -0.19 8.71 2.58
CA SER A 150 0.95 7.79 2.53
C SER A 150 0.90 6.85 1.34
N LEU A 151 -0.30 6.35 0.99
CA LEU A 151 -0.51 5.60 -0.24
C LEU A 151 -0.18 6.43 -1.48
N LEU A 152 -0.63 7.69 -1.53
CA LEU A 152 -0.33 8.59 -2.64
C LEU A 152 1.17 8.91 -2.74
N GLU A 153 1.86 9.09 -1.60
CA GLU A 153 3.33 9.22 -1.54
C GLU A 153 3.99 7.98 -2.16
N LEU A 154 3.59 6.77 -1.75
CA LEU A 154 4.13 5.51 -2.26
C LEU A 154 3.93 5.37 -3.78
N LEU A 155 2.73 5.66 -4.28
CA LEU A 155 2.41 5.56 -5.71
C LEU A 155 3.21 6.55 -6.55
N ARG A 156 3.45 7.76 -6.04
CA ARG A 156 4.30 8.76 -6.72
C ARG A 156 5.74 8.30 -6.80
N ASP A 157 6.28 7.76 -5.71
CA ASP A 157 7.65 7.26 -5.66
C ASP A 157 7.84 6.04 -6.58
N TYR A 158 6.85 5.14 -6.61
CA TYR A 158 6.84 4.01 -7.54
C TYR A 158 6.84 4.50 -8.99
N LYS A 159 5.95 5.43 -9.35
CA LYS A 159 5.89 5.99 -10.70
C LYS A 159 7.18 6.70 -11.11
N ALA A 160 7.83 7.43 -10.21
CA ALA A 160 9.10 8.11 -10.49
C ALA A 160 10.21 7.09 -10.81
N ARG A 161 10.27 5.99 -10.06
CA ARG A 161 11.32 4.96 -10.20
C ARG A 161 11.10 4.04 -11.39
N THR A 162 9.85 3.64 -11.65
CA THR A 162 9.52 2.84 -12.84
C THR A 162 9.56 3.67 -14.11
N GLY A 163 9.24 4.97 -14.05
CA GLY A 163 9.39 5.91 -15.16
C GLY A 163 10.85 6.21 -15.52
N GLN A 164 11.76 6.21 -14.54
CA GLN A 164 13.21 6.36 -14.77
C GLN A 164 13.84 5.09 -15.38
N ALA A 165 13.28 3.91 -15.13
CA ALA A 165 13.74 2.64 -15.71
C ALA A 165 13.40 2.47 -17.21
N GLY A 166 12.58 3.36 -17.78
CA GLY A 166 12.20 3.35 -19.20
C GLY A 166 12.91 4.39 -20.07
N ALA A 167 13.86 5.16 -19.52
CA ALA A 167 14.68 6.09 -20.30
C ALA A 167 15.91 5.32 -20.85
N PRO A 168 16.10 5.28 -22.19
CA PRO A 168 17.20 4.57 -22.83
C PRO A 168 18.57 5.17 -22.52
#